data_AF-A0A7W0D0J2-F1
#
_entry.id   AF-A0A7W0D0J2-F1
#
_cell.length_a   1.000
_cell.length_b   1.000
_cell.length_c   1.000
_cell.angle_alpha   90.00
_cell.angle_beta   90.00
_cell.angle_gamma   90.00
#
_symmetry.space_group_name_H-M   'P 1'
#
loop_
_entity.id
_entity.type
_entity.pdbx_description
1 polymer ?
#
loop_
_entity_poly.entity_id
_entity_poly.type
_entity_poly.pdbx_seq_one_letter_code
_entity_poly.pdbx_strand_id
1 'polypeptide(L)'
;MRSGKRRMVWSATIILAALFIAAALYAGAMRPQLELGTGYAARVACACRYIGNRPLAQCYKDFEPGMEMIRLSEDPAKKSVTANVPLLARRTARFDPLLGCQPEPLQGREYQIRR
;
A
#
# COMPACT_ATOMS: atom_id res chain seq x y z
N MET A 1 16.23 -46.26 -4.81
CA MET A 1 15.08 -45.44 -4.38
C MET A 1 15.42 -44.08 -3.75
N ARG A 2 16.69 -43.79 -3.36
CA ARG A 2 17.11 -42.51 -2.73
C ARG A 2 17.28 -41.34 -3.72
N SER A 3 17.56 -41.63 -5.01
CA SER A 3 17.78 -40.61 -6.05
C SER A 3 16.49 -39.94 -6.55
N GLY A 4 15.37 -40.67 -6.64
CA GLY A 4 14.08 -40.13 -7.07
C GLY A 4 13.50 -39.11 -6.10
N LYS A 5 13.57 -39.38 -4.79
CA LYS A 5 13.14 -38.42 -3.74
C LYS A 5 14.03 -37.17 -3.73
N ARG A 6 15.35 -37.31 -3.95
CA ARG A 6 16.26 -36.15 -4.04
C ARG A 6 15.96 -35.27 -5.25
N ARG A 7 15.70 -35.86 -6.42
CA ARG A 7 15.31 -35.11 -7.63
C ARG A 7 13.96 -34.40 -7.46
N MET A 8 12.99 -35.04 -6.80
CA MET A 8 11.67 -34.46 -6.53
C MET A 8 11.71 -33.28 -5.54
N VAL A 9 12.54 -33.36 -4.50
CA VAL A 9 12.76 -32.25 -3.56
C VAL A 9 13.44 -31.08 -4.25
N TRP A 10 14.44 -31.34 -5.11
CA TRP A 10 15.11 -30.30 -5.87
C TRP A 10 14.18 -29.62 -6.88
N SER A 11 13.36 -30.38 -7.61
CA SER A 11 12.38 -29.78 -8.54
C SER A 11 11.34 -28.95 -7.81
N ALA A 12 10.81 -29.41 -6.67
CA ALA A 12 9.88 -28.63 -5.85
C ALA A 12 10.51 -27.33 -5.34
N THR A 13 11.78 -27.38 -4.94
CA THR A 13 12.52 -26.19 -4.46
C THR A 13 12.73 -25.18 -5.58
N ILE A 14 13.09 -25.63 -6.79
CA ILE A 14 13.27 -24.76 -7.96
C ILE A 14 11.94 -24.09 -8.34
N ILE A 15 10.83 -24.83 -8.33
CA ILE A 15 9.51 -24.27 -8.63
C ILE A 15 9.12 -23.20 -7.59
N LEU A 16 9.30 -23.49 -6.30
CA LEU A 16 9.04 -22.51 -5.24
C LEU A 16 9.90 -21.26 -5.38
N ALA A 17 11.19 -21.40 -5.70
CA ALA A 17 12.08 -20.28 -5.96
C ALA A 17 11.62 -19.45 -7.16
N ALA A 18 11.21 -20.10 -8.25
CA ALA A 18 10.71 -19.43 -9.45
C ALA A 18 9.41 -18.65 -9.15
N LEU A 19 8.47 -19.25 -8.41
CA LEU A 19 7.24 -18.58 -7.99
C LEU A 19 7.52 -17.37 -7.10
N PHE A 20 8.47 -17.48 -6.17
CA PHE A 20 8.87 -16.38 -5.31
C PHE A 20 9.47 -15.22 -6.11
N ILE A 21 10.35 -15.51 -7.07
CA ILE A 21 10.95 -14.51 -7.95
C ILE A 21 9.86 -13.82 -8.78
N ALA A 22 8.94 -14.59 -9.38
CA ALA A 22 7.84 -14.03 -10.16
C ALA A 22 6.94 -13.10 -9.33
N ALA A 23 6.61 -13.51 -8.09
CA ALA A 23 5.85 -12.69 -7.16
C ALA A 23 6.59 -11.39 -6.78
N ALA A 24 7.90 -11.46 -6.53
CA ALA A 24 8.71 -10.30 -6.20
C ALA A 24 8.79 -9.29 -7.38
N LEU A 25 8.95 -9.78 -8.60
CA LEU A 25 8.96 -8.95 -9.81
C LEU A 25 7.59 -8.28 -10.02
N TYR A 26 6.51 -9.02 -9.87
CA TYR A 26 5.15 -8.50 -9.97
C TYR A 26 4.86 -7.44 -8.90
N ALA A 27 5.22 -7.71 -7.65
CA ALA A 27 5.10 -6.73 -6.56
C ALA A 27 5.87 -5.45 -6.85
N GLY A 28 7.09 -5.56 -7.38
CA GLY A 28 7.89 -4.41 -7.81
C GLY A 28 7.24 -3.60 -8.93
N ALA A 29 6.58 -4.25 -9.89
CA ALA A 29 5.85 -3.58 -10.97
C ALA A 29 4.60 -2.84 -10.47
N MET A 30 3.92 -3.36 -9.44
CA MET A 30 2.71 -2.76 -8.86
C MET A 30 2.99 -1.61 -7.87
N ARG A 31 4.21 -1.53 -7.33
CA ARG A 31 4.58 -0.52 -6.31
C ARG A 31 4.20 0.93 -6.67
N PRO A 32 4.47 1.47 -7.88
CA PRO A 32 4.11 2.84 -8.23
C PRO A 32 2.60 3.11 -8.10
N GLN A 33 1.78 2.16 -8.55
CA GLN A 33 0.32 2.26 -8.44
C GLN A 33 -0.12 2.23 -6.97
N LEU A 34 0.46 1.35 -6.16
CA LEU A 34 0.14 1.22 -4.74
C LEU A 34 0.62 2.44 -3.94
N GLU A 35 1.74 3.07 -4.30
CA GLU A 35 2.18 4.33 -3.70
C GLU A 35 1.22 5.48 -4.00
N LEU A 36 0.71 5.57 -5.23
CA LEU A 36 -0.33 6.54 -5.57
C LEU A 36 -1.62 6.26 -4.79
N GLY A 37 -2.09 5.01 -4.79
CA GLY A 37 -3.30 4.61 -4.08
C GLY A 37 -3.20 4.87 -2.57
N THR A 38 -2.08 4.50 -1.93
CA THR A 38 -1.87 4.78 -0.50
C THR A 38 -1.73 6.28 -0.23
N GLY A 39 -1.10 7.06 -1.12
CA GLY A 39 -1.04 8.51 -0.99
C GLY A 39 -2.43 9.17 -1.04
N TYR A 40 -3.27 8.75 -1.98
CA TYR A 40 -4.66 9.19 -2.09
C TYR A 40 -5.46 8.78 -0.84
N ALA A 41 -5.41 7.50 -0.45
CA ALA A 41 -6.13 7.00 0.71
C ALA A 41 -5.73 7.72 2.01
N ALA A 42 -4.43 8.01 2.20
CA ALA A 42 -3.97 8.78 3.35
C ALA A 42 -4.58 10.19 3.36
N ARG A 43 -4.62 10.86 2.20
CA ARG A 43 -5.21 12.21 2.08
C ARG A 43 -6.71 12.20 2.36
N VAL A 44 -7.45 11.27 1.78
CA VAL A 44 -8.90 11.12 1.99
C VAL A 44 -9.21 10.80 3.45
N ALA A 45 -8.51 9.82 4.04
CA ALA A 45 -8.72 9.45 5.43
C ALA A 45 -8.34 10.57 6.41
N CYS A 46 -7.27 11.31 6.14
CA CYS A 46 -6.91 12.52 6.89
C CYS A 46 -8.04 13.56 6.85
N ALA A 47 -8.59 13.82 5.66
CA ALA A 47 -9.66 14.80 5.50
C ALA A 47 -10.93 14.35 6.23
N CYS A 48 -11.34 13.10 6.05
CA CYS A 48 -12.44 12.49 6.80
C CYS A 48 -12.26 12.63 8.33
N ARG A 49 -11.04 12.39 8.82
CA ARG A 49 -10.74 12.38 10.25
C ARG A 49 -10.67 13.77 10.87
N TYR A 50 -9.94 14.70 10.27
CA TYR A 50 -9.59 16.00 10.88
C TYR A 50 -10.40 17.18 10.34
N ILE A 51 -10.96 17.08 9.13
CA ILE A 51 -11.85 18.10 8.55
C ILE A 51 -13.31 17.65 8.75
N GLY A 52 -13.63 16.41 8.37
CA GLY A 52 -14.97 15.83 8.53
C GLY A 52 -15.32 15.42 9.96
N ASN A 53 -14.36 15.48 10.89
CA ASN A 53 -14.52 15.13 12.31
C ASN A 53 -15.15 13.74 12.54
N ARG A 54 -14.86 12.77 11.67
CA ARG A 54 -15.34 11.38 11.80
C ARG A 54 -14.28 10.51 12.48
N PRO A 55 -14.67 9.46 13.21
CA PRO A 55 -13.70 8.47 13.70
C PRO A 55 -13.01 7.77 12.53
N LEU A 56 -11.72 7.45 12.66
CA LEU A 56 -10.90 6.91 11.57
C LEU A 56 -11.51 5.65 10.93
N ALA A 57 -12.16 4.80 11.73
CA ALA A 57 -12.81 3.57 11.26
C ALA A 57 -13.95 3.83 10.26
N GLN A 58 -14.59 5.00 10.28
CA GLN A 58 -15.63 5.34 9.31
C GLN A 58 -15.06 5.80 7.96
N CYS A 59 -13.78 6.19 7.89
CA CYS A 59 -13.18 6.71 6.68
C CYS A 59 -12.97 5.64 5.59
N TYR A 60 -12.99 4.35 5.96
CA TYR A 60 -13.00 3.26 4.98
C TYR A 60 -14.23 3.28 4.05
N LYS A 61 -15.33 3.94 4.45
CA LYS A 61 -16.52 4.09 3.60
C LYS A 61 -16.31 5.07 2.44
N ASP A 62 -15.28 5.89 2.51
CA ASP A 62 -14.95 6.87 1.46
C ASP A 62 -13.94 6.30 0.44
N PHE A 63 -13.59 5.01 0.54
CA PHE A 63 -12.63 4.37 -0.35
C PHE A 63 -13.28 3.98 -1.69
N GLU A 64 -12.48 4.10 -2.75
CA GLU A 64 -12.86 3.63 -4.08
C GLU A 64 -12.66 2.10 -4.20
N PRO A 65 -13.35 1.43 -5.14
CA PRO A 65 -13.11 0.03 -5.44
C PRO A 65 -11.62 -0.25 -5.72
N GLY A 66 -11.08 -1.34 -5.15
CA GLY A 66 -9.66 -1.69 -5.27
C GLY A 66 -8.77 -1.18 -4.12
N MET A 67 -9.33 -0.43 -3.16
CA MET A 67 -8.61 0.05 -1.98
C MET A 67 -8.79 -0.84 -0.73
N GLU A 68 -9.44 -2.00 -0.86
CA GLU A 68 -9.84 -2.86 0.27
C GLU A 68 -8.65 -3.41 1.06
N MET A 69 -7.48 -3.53 0.40
CA MET A 69 -6.24 -4.00 1.02
C MET A 69 -5.51 -2.92 1.84
N ILE A 70 -5.93 -1.66 1.74
CA ILE A 70 -5.27 -0.53 2.42
C ILE A 70 -5.66 -0.54 3.90
N ARG A 71 -4.66 -0.39 4.76
CA ARG A 71 -4.82 -0.22 6.21
C ARG A 71 -4.50 1.21 6.61
N LEU A 72 -5.32 1.76 7.50
CA LEU A 72 -5.16 3.08 8.07
C LEU A 72 -4.61 3.01 9.49
N SER A 73 -3.79 4.00 9.84
CA SER A 73 -3.32 4.28 11.21
C SER A 73 -3.20 5.80 11.38
N GLU A 74 -3.53 6.33 12.55
CA GLU A 74 -3.41 7.76 12.85
C GLU A 74 -2.33 8.04 13.91
N ASP A 75 -1.70 9.20 13.81
CA ASP A 75 -0.90 9.84 14.85
C ASP A 75 -1.60 11.15 15.23
N PRO A 76 -2.38 11.15 16.33
CA PRO A 76 -3.13 12.32 16.77
C PRO A 76 -2.25 13.50 17.17
N ALA A 77 -1.04 13.24 17.68
CA ALA A 77 -0.13 14.29 18.14
C ALA A 77 0.39 15.12 16.96
N LYS A 78 0.67 14.46 15.84
CA LYS A 78 1.11 15.13 14.59
C LYS A 78 -0.05 15.53 13.68
N LYS A 79 -1.28 15.15 14.03
CA LYS A 79 -2.48 15.24 13.21
C LYS A 79 -2.26 14.65 11.82
N SER A 80 -1.83 13.39 11.77
CA SER A 80 -1.51 12.71 10.52
C SER A 80 -2.14 11.33 10.42
N VAL A 81 -2.47 10.92 9.20
CA VAL A 81 -2.99 9.59 8.88
C VAL A 81 -2.05 8.91 7.91
N THR A 82 -1.70 7.66 8.20
CA THR A 82 -0.88 6.79 7.36
C THR A 82 -1.74 5.71 6.75
N ALA A 83 -1.69 5.60 5.43
CA ALA A 83 -2.25 4.49 4.68
C ALA A 83 -1.12 3.55 4.23
N ASN A 84 -1.34 2.24 4.31
CA ASN A 84 -0.36 1.26 3.87
C ASN A 84 -1.02 0.02 3.28
N VAL A 85 -0.35 -0.55 2.27
CA VAL A 85 -0.57 -1.92 1.82
C VAL A 85 0.56 -2.75 2.42
N PRO A 86 0.26 -3.76 3.27
CA PRO A 86 1.28 -4.53 3.97
C PRO A 86 2.41 -4.99 3.04
N LEU A 87 3.66 -4.75 3.45
CA LEU A 87 4.90 -5.11 2.74
C LEU A 87 5.16 -4.39 1.39
N LEU A 88 4.18 -3.65 0.84
CA LEU A 88 4.26 -3.13 -0.53
C LEU A 88 4.43 -1.62 -0.62
N ALA A 89 3.57 -0.84 0.06
CA ALA A 89 3.58 0.61 -0.03
C ALA A 89 3.04 1.24 1.27
N ARG A 90 3.56 2.42 1.61
CA ARG A 90 3.12 3.20 2.78
C ARG A 90 3.28 4.68 2.47
N ARG A 91 2.26 5.47 2.81
CA ARG A 91 2.24 6.91 2.61
C ARG A 91 1.48 7.59 3.73
N THR A 92 1.90 8.78 4.10
CA THR A 92 1.29 9.56 5.17
C THR A 92 0.77 10.90 4.64
N ALA A 93 -0.34 11.37 5.20
CA ALA A 93 -0.86 12.70 5.00
C ALA A 93 -1.01 13.41 6.35
N ARG A 94 -0.62 14.68 6.38
CA ARG A 94 -0.66 15.53 7.57
C ARG A 94 -1.69 16.63 7.38
N PHE A 95 -2.48 16.86 8.42
CA PHE A 95 -3.42 17.98 8.45
C PHE A 95 -2.66 19.28 8.72
N ASP A 96 -2.86 20.25 7.84
CA ASP A 96 -2.45 21.63 7.97
C ASP A 96 -3.71 22.53 8.06
N PRO A 97 -3.80 23.45 9.03
CA PRO A 97 -4.98 24.31 9.19
C PRO A 97 -5.28 25.22 8.00
N LEU A 98 -4.28 25.60 7.21
CA LEU A 98 -4.43 26.50 6.06
C LEU A 98 -4.59 25.73 4.75
N LEU A 99 -3.83 24.65 4.59
CA LEU A 99 -3.77 23.88 3.34
C LEU A 99 -4.67 22.63 3.36
N GLY A 100 -5.25 22.27 4.50
CA GLY A 100 -5.98 21.03 4.70
C GLY A 100 -5.04 19.81 4.77
N CYS A 101 -5.52 18.64 4.36
CA CYS A 101 -4.72 17.41 4.41
C CYS A 101 -3.73 17.31 3.25
N GLN A 102 -2.44 17.33 3.58
CA GLN A 102 -1.35 17.30 2.62
C GLN A 102 -0.61 15.96 2.69
N PRO A 103 -0.59 15.18 1.59
CA PRO A 103 0.23 13.98 1.51
C PRO A 103 1.72 14.35 1.48
N GLU A 104 2.56 13.45 1.95
CA GLU A 104 4.00 13.57 1.76
C GLU A 104 4.34 13.69 0.26
N PRO A 105 5.47 14.30 -0.10
CA PRO A 105 5.95 14.33 -1.48
C PRO A 105 6.07 12.91 -2.04
N LEU A 106 5.67 12.71 -3.30
CA LEU A 106 5.83 11.41 -3.96
C LEU A 106 7.32 11.08 -4.05
N GLN A 107 7.73 9.93 -3.52
CA GLN A 107 9.13 9.50 -3.53
C GLN A 107 9.40 8.40 -4.56
N GLY A 108 8.37 7.66 -4.99
CA GLY A 108 8.52 6.59 -5.97
C GLY A 108 8.53 7.03 -7.42
N ARG A 109 8.61 6.04 -8.30
CA ARG A 109 8.51 6.23 -9.75
C ARG A 109 7.11 6.68 -10.13
N GLU A 110 7.03 7.59 -11.09
CA GLU A 110 5.76 8.04 -11.65
C GLU A 110 5.01 6.86 -12.29
N TYR A 111 3.72 6.72 -11.97
CA TYR A 111 2.88 5.69 -12.56
C TYR A 111 2.51 6.07 -13.99
N GLN A 112 2.98 5.28 -14.94
CA GLN A 112 2.69 5.47 -16.36
C GLN A 112 1.31 4.87 -16.68
N ILE A 113 0.34 5.72 -16.99
CA ILE A 113 -0.99 5.30 -17.44
C ILE A 113 -0.85 4.70 -18.84
N ARG A 114 -0.94 3.37 -18.95
CA ARG A 114 -1.08 2.71 -20.25
C ARG A 114 -2.49 2.99 -20.79
N ARG A 115 -2.54 3.88 -21.79
CA ARG A 115 -3.74 4.26 -22.53
C ARG A 115 -4.03 3.25 -23.63
#